data_AF-A0A6I4UI91-F1
#
_entry.id   AF-A0A6I4UI91-F1
#
_cell.length_a   1.000
_cell.length_b   1.000
_cell.length_c   1.000
_cell.angle_alpha   90.00
_cell.angle_beta   90.00
_cell.angle_gamma   90.00
#
_symmetry.space_group_name_H-M   'P 1'
#
loop_
_entity.id
_entity.type
_entity.pdbx_description
1 polymer ?
#
loop_
_entity_poly.entity_id
_entity_poly.type
_entity_poly.pdbx_seq_one_letter_code
_entity_poly.pdbx_strand_id
1 'polypeptide(L)'
;MRIAITKGTTQDHVAVTRADGSRTRFAFTKKGPYPHDAFHFFVERGLGMQAGFWGLVARGMEPETVQAMALAGGHASAARAAVPDPEIVELIQAERLVECFEAASWSGGADDAAIMAMAEPAWATSLVPPPAGVPDKLGDIRAALDAFLSDWRDVAVNATLELEWPEAEGDQR
;
A
#
# COMPACT_ATOMS: atom_id res chain seq x y z
N MET A 1 -11.35 10.55 0.70
CA MET A 1 -10.12 11.19 0.14
C MET A 1 -9.89 10.69 -1.28
N ARG A 2 -9.62 11.58 -2.25
CA ARG A 2 -9.35 11.22 -3.66
C ARG A 2 -7.85 11.09 -3.92
N ILE A 3 -7.46 10.02 -4.59
CA ILE A 3 -6.10 9.73 -5.01
C ILE A 3 -6.08 9.61 -6.52
N ALA A 4 -5.26 10.41 -7.19
CA ALA A 4 -5.08 10.37 -8.64
C ALA A 4 -3.65 9.92 -8.94
N ILE A 5 -3.49 8.76 -9.59
CA ILE A 5 -2.20 8.20 -9.98
C ILE A 5 -2.05 8.39 -11.48
N THR A 6 -1.04 9.16 -11.89
CA THR A 6 -0.73 9.45 -13.29
C THR A 6 0.49 8.65 -13.73
N LYS A 7 0.33 7.88 -14.80
CA LYS A 7 1.37 7.02 -15.35
C LYS A 7 2.48 7.87 -15.94
N GLY A 8 3.68 7.79 -15.41
CA GLY A 8 4.84 8.45 -16.00
C GLY A 8 5.78 7.48 -16.71
N THR A 9 6.87 8.01 -17.26
CA THR A 9 7.90 7.20 -17.94
C THR A 9 8.89 6.59 -16.97
N THR A 10 9.40 7.38 -16.02
CA THR A 10 10.40 6.95 -15.01
C THR A 10 9.83 6.86 -13.60
N GLN A 11 8.82 7.68 -13.31
CA GLN A 11 8.15 7.75 -12.02
C GLN A 11 6.65 7.91 -12.25
N ASP A 12 5.84 7.34 -11.37
CA ASP A 12 4.40 7.60 -11.36
C ASP A 12 4.12 8.78 -10.43
N HIS A 13 3.18 9.63 -10.82
CA HIS A 13 2.87 10.87 -10.12
C HIS A 13 1.54 10.74 -9.38
N VAL A 14 1.55 11.07 -8.10
CA VAL A 14 0.39 10.96 -7.25
C VAL A 14 -0.08 12.35 -6.85
N ALA A 15 -1.38 12.59 -6.96
CA ALA A 15 -2.04 13.77 -6.42
C ALA A 15 -3.17 13.34 -5.48
N VAL A 16 -3.13 13.86 -4.26
CA VAL A 16 -4.12 13.58 -3.23
C VAL A 16 -4.94 14.83 -2.97
N THR A 17 -6.26 14.67 -2.84
CA THR A 17 -7.16 15.69 -2.31
C THR A 17 -7.91 15.10 -1.12
N ARG A 18 -7.67 15.65 0.06
CA ARG A 18 -8.30 15.20 1.32
C ARG A 18 -9.70 15.82 1.47
N ALA A 19 -10.44 15.37 2.48
CA ALA A 19 -11.81 15.83 2.74
C ALA A 19 -11.89 17.33 3.06
N ASP A 20 -10.88 17.85 3.76
CA ASP A 20 -10.72 19.27 4.08
C ASP A 20 -10.31 20.14 2.87
N GLY A 21 -10.17 19.54 1.69
CA GLY A 21 -9.72 20.19 0.47
C GLY A 21 -8.21 20.40 0.37
N SER A 22 -7.43 20.03 1.39
CA SER A 22 -5.96 20.06 1.34
C SER A 22 -5.44 19.11 0.25
N ARG A 23 -4.32 19.50 -0.35
CA ARG A 23 -3.74 18.79 -1.50
C ARG A 23 -2.26 18.56 -1.27
N THR A 24 -1.82 17.35 -1.58
CA THR A 24 -0.40 17.00 -1.63
C THR A 24 -0.09 16.28 -2.94
N ARG A 25 1.14 16.40 -3.41
CA ARG A 25 1.63 15.79 -4.64
C ARG A 25 3.02 15.25 -4.40
N PHE A 26 3.27 14.07 -4.95
CA PHE A 26 4.52 13.35 -4.80
C PHE A 26 4.69 12.39 -5.97
N ALA A 27 5.85 11.75 -6.07
CA ALA A 27 6.14 10.81 -7.13
C ALA A 27 6.93 9.63 -6.58
N PHE A 28 6.74 8.46 -7.19
CA PHE A 28 7.53 7.27 -6.89
C PHE A 28 8.27 6.77 -8.11
N THR A 29 9.54 6.47 -7.90
CA THR A 29 10.35 5.76 -8.88
C THR A 29 9.72 4.41 -9.18
N LYS A 30 9.60 4.08 -10.48
CA LYS A 30 9.09 2.78 -10.88
C LYS A 30 10.03 1.66 -10.42
N LYS A 31 9.55 0.79 -9.53
CA LYS A 31 10.20 -0.48 -9.18
C LYS A 31 9.88 -1.59 -10.20
N GLY A 32 8.72 -1.49 -10.84
CA GLY A 32 8.22 -2.43 -11.83
C GLY A 32 7.17 -1.77 -12.75
N PRO A 33 6.36 -2.57 -13.47
CA PRO A 33 5.36 -2.05 -14.41
C PRO A 33 4.18 -1.35 -13.74
N TYR A 34 3.94 -1.61 -12.45
CA TYR A 34 2.77 -1.19 -11.70
C TYR A 34 3.14 -0.20 -10.58
N PRO A 35 2.24 0.71 -10.20
CA PRO A 35 2.50 1.71 -9.17
C PRO A 35 2.39 1.09 -7.78
N HIS A 36 3.47 1.16 -7.00
CA HIS A 36 3.59 0.59 -5.65
C HIS A 36 2.44 1.07 -4.72
N ASP A 37 2.05 2.34 -4.78
CA ASP A 37 1.01 2.87 -3.88
C ASP A 37 -0.39 2.37 -4.22
N ALA A 38 -0.63 1.87 -5.44
CA ALA A 38 -1.90 1.20 -5.72
C ALA A 38 -2.00 -0.12 -4.94
N PHE A 39 -0.89 -0.85 -4.76
CA PHE A 39 -0.89 -2.04 -3.91
C PHE A 39 -1.23 -1.68 -2.46
N HIS A 40 -0.62 -0.61 -1.92
CA HIS A 40 -1.00 -0.08 -0.61
C HIS A 40 -2.50 0.22 -0.54
N PHE A 41 -3.08 0.85 -1.58
CA PHE A 41 -4.49 1.18 -1.59
C PHE A 41 -5.37 -0.07 -1.45
N PHE A 42 -5.15 -1.09 -2.27
CA PHE A 42 -6.00 -2.29 -2.26
C PHE A 42 -5.77 -3.17 -1.03
N VAL A 43 -4.52 -3.31 -0.58
CA VAL A 43 -4.19 -4.07 0.63
C VAL A 43 -4.80 -3.42 1.86
N GLU A 44 -4.50 -2.14 2.08
CA GLU A 44 -4.94 -1.45 3.30
C GLU A 44 -6.47 -1.29 3.32
N ARG A 45 -7.08 -0.97 2.18
CA ARG A 45 -8.55 -0.88 2.09
C ARG A 45 -9.21 -2.24 2.32
N GLY A 46 -8.68 -3.31 1.72
CA GLY A 46 -9.27 -4.65 1.86
C GLY A 46 -9.16 -5.21 3.28
N LEU A 47 -8.13 -4.82 4.02
CA LEU A 47 -7.92 -5.17 5.42
C LEU A 47 -8.53 -4.16 6.42
N GLY A 48 -9.06 -3.04 5.94
CA GLY A 48 -9.60 -1.97 6.79
C GLY A 48 -8.55 -1.21 7.59
N MET A 49 -7.29 -1.26 7.16
CA MET A 49 -6.15 -0.66 7.88
C MET A 49 -6.24 0.85 7.90
N GLN A 50 -6.01 1.44 9.08
CA GLN A 50 -6.07 2.90 9.26
C GLN A 50 -4.69 3.49 9.51
N ALA A 51 -3.75 2.79 10.13
CA ALA A 51 -2.36 3.19 10.34
C ALA A 51 -1.39 2.60 9.30
N GLY A 52 -1.91 2.15 8.15
CA GLY A 52 -1.13 1.97 6.92
C GLY A 52 -0.80 3.30 6.23
N PHE A 53 -0.16 3.24 5.06
CA PHE A 53 0.27 4.40 4.29
C PHE A 53 -0.89 5.34 3.95
N TRP A 54 -1.94 4.83 3.31
CA TRP A 54 -3.06 5.66 2.86
C TRP A 54 -3.95 6.11 4.01
N GLY A 55 -4.11 5.27 5.03
CA GLY A 55 -4.83 5.66 6.23
C GLY A 55 -4.16 6.80 7.00
N LEU A 56 -2.82 6.81 7.07
CA LEU A 56 -2.05 7.92 7.66
C LEU A 56 -2.14 9.19 6.79
N VAL A 57 -2.01 9.07 5.46
CA VAL A 57 -2.18 10.20 4.53
C VAL A 57 -3.59 10.79 4.63
N ALA A 58 -4.63 9.95 4.75
CA ALA A 58 -6.02 10.38 4.92
C ALA A 58 -6.23 11.20 6.20
N ARG A 59 -5.48 10.91 7.27
CA ARG A 59 -5.47 11.68 8.52
C ARG A 59 -4.62 12.96 8.48
N GLY A 60 -4.10 13.33 7.32
CA GLY A 60 -3.35 14.58 7.15
C GLY A 60 -1.84 14.44 7.29
N MET A 61 -1.30 13.22 7.46
CA MET A 61 0.14 13.04 7.42
C MET A 61 0.67 13.29 5.99
N GLU A 62 1.84 13.92 5.88
CA GLU A 62 2.49 14.09 4.58
C GLU A 62 3.13 12.77 4.12
N PRO A 63 3.01 12.40 2.83
CA PRO A 63 3.53 11.14 2.29
C PRO A 63 5.02 10.90 2.59
N GLU A 64 5.83 11.96 2.57
CA GLU A 64 7.26 11.89 2.86
C GLU A 64 7.53 11.54 4.33
N THR A 65 6.68 12.01 5.25
CA THR A 65 6.76 11.66 6.67
C THR A 65 6.43 10.18 6.88
N VAL A 66 5.38 9.68 6.23
CA VAL A 66 5.01 8.25 6.32
C VAL A 66 6.14 7.36 5.78
N GLN A 67 6.73 7.72 4.63
CA GLN A 67 7.87 7.00 4.06
C GLN A 67 9.09 7.01 4.98
N ALA A 68 9.38 8.15 5.62
CA ALA A 68 10.47 8.23 6.59
C ALA A 68 10.22 7.33 7.81
N MET A 69 8.97 7.24 8.29
CA MET A 69 8.59 6.32 9.36
C MET A 69 8.77 4.85 8.95
N ALA A 70 8.33 4.46 7.75
CA ALA A 70 8.51 3.12 7.22
C ALA A 70 10.01 2.76 7.06
N LEU A 71 10.83 3.69 6.57
CA LEU A 71 12.28 3.49 6.44
C LEU A 71 12.96 3.35 7.79
N ALA A 72 12.63 4.20 8.76
CA ALA A 72 13.18 4.13 10.12
C ALA A 72 12.77 2.84 10.85
N GLY A 73 11.54 2.38 10.62
CA GLY A 73 10.95 1.22 11.27
C GLY A 73 11.22 -0.13 10.59
N GLY A 74 11.51 -0.15 9.28
CA GLY A 74 11.42 -1.35 8.45
C GLY A 74 12.65 -1.70 7.61
N HIS A 75 13.69 -0.85 7.54
CA HIS A 75 14.97 -1.18 6.89
C HIS A 75 16.03 -1.71 7.87
N ALA A 76 15.59 -2.44 8.89
CA ALA A 76 16.49 -3.25 9.66
C ALA A 76 16.98 -4.40 8.77
N SER A 77 18.22 -4.34 8.28
CA SER A 77 18.92 -5.56 7.90
C SER A 77 18.76 -6.59 9.03
N ALA A 78 18.73 -7.89 8.74
CA ALA A 78 18.50 -8.94 9.76
C ALA A 78 19.40 -8.82 11.01
N ALA A 79 20.52 -8.09 10.93
CA ALA A 79 21.42 -7.76 12.03
C ALA A 79 20.96 -6.61 12.96
N ARG A 80 19.88 -5.90 12.64
CA ARG A 80 19.35 -4.72 13.36
C ARG A 80 17.85 -4.81 13.68
N ALA A 81 17.22 -5.97 13.48
CA ALA A 81 15.80 -6.13 13.73
C ALA A 81 15.52 -5.93 15.23
N ALA A 82 14.79 -4.86 15.54
CA ALA A 82 14.22 -4.60 16.85
C ALA A 82 12.69 -4.69 16.73
N VAL A 83 12.02 -4.99 17.85
CA VAL A 83 10.56 -4.94 17.90
C VAL A 83 10.11 -3.53 17.50
N PRO A 84 9.27 -3.38 16.45
CA PRO A 84 8.83 -2.07 15.99
C PRO A 84 8.00 -1.36 17.05
N ASP A 85 8.02 -0.02 17.03
CA ASP A 85 7.10 0.77 17.83
C ASP A 85 5.64 0.42 17.47
N PRO A 86 4.71 0.36 18.45
CA PRO A 86 3.32 -0.02 18.18
C PRO A 86 2.64 0.82 17.08
N GLU A 87 3.05 2.08 16.95
CA GLU A 87 2.49 3.04 15.99
C GLU A 87 2.81 2.73 14.52
N ILE A 88 3.83 1.90 14.26
CA ILE A 88 4.26 1.53 12.90
C ILE A 88 4.01 0.06 12.56
N VAL A 89 3.43 -0.72 13.48
CA VAL A 89 3.15 -2.15 13.25
C VAL A 89 2.25 -2.35 12.04
N GLU A 90 1.15 -1.60 11.93
CA GLU A 90 0.20 -1.73 10.82
C GLU A 90 0.83 -1.28 9.48
N LEU A 91 1.70 -0.28 9.52
CA LEU A 91 2.47 0.18 8.35
C LEU A 91 3.41 -0.91 7.83
N ILE A 92 4.15 -1.57 8.73
CA ILE A 92 5.05 -2.69 8.36
C ILE A 92 4.25 -3.90 7.88
N GLN A 93 3.15 -4.20 8.55
CA GLN A 93 2.23 -5.28 8.15
C GLN A 93 1.72 -5.11 6.72
N ALA A 94 1.27 -3.90 6.37
CA ALA A 94 0.84 -3.56 5.02
C ALA A 94 1.97 -3.72 4.01
N GLU A 95 3.16 -3.15 4.29
CA GLU A 95 4.34 -3.21 3.41
C GLU A 95 4.70 -4.66 3.05
N ARG A 96 4.76 -5.56 4.04
CA ARG A 96 5.11 -6.97 3.81
C ARG A 96 4.13 -7.68 2.87
N LEU A 97 2.85 -7.37 2.96
CA LEU A 97 1.84 -7.95 2.08
C LEU A 97 1.85 -7.29 0.70
N VAL A 98 2.08 -5.98 0.63
CA VAL A 98 2.28 -5.24 -0.62
C VAL A 98 3.42 -5.84 -1.43
N GLU A 99 4.58 -6.06 -0.81
CA GLU A 99 5.75 -6.66 -1.46
C GLU A 99 5.44 -8.07 -2.03
N CYS A 100 4.59 -8.85 -1.34
CA CYS A 100 4.16 -10.18 -1.81
C CYS A 100 3.24 -10.09 -3.04
N PHE A 101 2.27 -9.16 -3.04
CA PHE A 101 1.42 -8.92 -4.21
C PHE A 101 2.21 -8.34 -5.39
N GLU A 102 3.17 -7.44 -5.14
CA GLU A 102 4.06 -6.93 -6.18
C GLU A 102 4.85 -8.08 -6.82
N ALA A 103 5.52 -8.90 -6.00
CA ALA A 103 6.29 -10.04 -6.47
C ALA A 103 5.44 -11.03 -7.28
N ALA A 104 4.22 -11.33 -6.82
CA ALA A 104 3.26 -12.16 -7.55
C ALA A 104 2.86 -11.52 -8.89
N SER A 105 2.58 -10.22 -8.92
CA SER A 105 2.19 -9.51 -10.14
C SER A 105 3.26 -9.52 -11.22
N TRP A 106 4.54 -9.60 -10.83
CA TRP A 106 5.68 -9.64 -11.75
C TRP A 106 6.00 -11.06 -12.24
N SER A 107 5.55 -12.10 -11.53
CA SER A 107 5.79 -13.51 -11.85
C SER A 107 4.63 -14.21 -12.57
N GLY A 108 3.56 -13.48 -12.92
CA GLY A 108 2.39 -14.01 -13.63
C GLY A 108 1.22 -14.39 -12.71
N GLY A 109 1.28 -14.00 -11.43
CA GLY A 109 0.23 -14.20 -10.43
C GLY A 109 0.57 -15.26 -9.39
N ALA A 110 -0.19 -15.26 -8.30
CA ALA A 110 -0.11 -16.24 -7.22
C ALA A 110 -1.50 -16.45 -6.59
N ASP A 111 -1.79 -17.67 -6.15
CA ASP A 111 -2.99 -17.96 -5.37
C ASP A 111 -2.84 -17.51 -3.90
N ASP A 112 -3.93 -17.57 -3.13
CA ASP A 112 -3.94 -17.09 -1.74
C ASP A 112 -2.96 -17.86 -0.85
N ALA A 113 -2.79 -19.17 -1.11
CA ALA A 113 -1.87 -20.01 -0.36
C ALA A 113 -0.41 -19.59 -0.61
N ALA A 114 -0.04 -19.32 -1.86
CA ALA A 114 1.28 -18.83 -2.22
C ALA A 114 1.55 -17.43 -1.66
N ILE A 115 0.57 -16.52 -1.71
CA ILE A 115 0.68 -15.19 -1.08
C ILE A 115 0.92 -15.32 0.43
N MET A 116 0.15 -16.15 1.13
CA MET A 116 0.34 -16.41 2.57
C MET A 116 1.70 -17.00 2.88
N ALA A 117 2.15 -17.98 2.09
CA ALA A 117 3.46 -18.62 2.27
C ALA A 117 4.63 -17.63 2.10
N MET A 118 4.44 -16.55 1.34
CA MET A 118 5.42 -15.45 1.24
C MET A 118 5.28 -14.44 2.39
N ALA A 119 4.04 -14.08 2.76
CA ALA A 119 3.77 -13.02 3.73
C ALA A 119 4.09 -13.42 5.18
N GLU A 120 3.78 -14.65 5.58
CA GLU A 120 4.06 -15.17 6.94
C GLU A 120 5.52 -15.02 7.39
N PRO A 121 6.52 -15.53 6.64
CA PRO A 121 7.92 -15.34 7.02
C PRO A 121 8.35 -13.87 6.97
N ALA A 122 7.73 -13.06 6.11
CA ALA A 122 8.05 -11.65 5.97
C ALA A 122 7.58 -10.82 7.19
N TRP A 123 6.38 -11.09 7.71
CA TRP A 123 5.90 -10.53 8.99
C TRP A 123 6.74 -11.02 10.17
N ALA A 124 7.03 -12.33 10.23
CA ALA A 124 7.84 -12.91 11.30
C ALA A 124 9.25 -12.30 11.36
N THR A 125 9.90 -12.12 10.20
CA THR A 125 11.23 -11.47 10.10
C THR A 125 11.16 -9.99 10.49
N SER A 126 10.03 -9.34 10.24
CA SER A 126 9.78 -7.94 10.63
C SER A 126 9.29 -7.79 12.08
N LEU A 127 9.19 -8.89 12.84
CA LEU A 127 8.73 -8.90 14.23
C LEU A 127 7.32 -8.29 14.42
N VAL A 128 6.46 -8.42 13.42
CA VAL A 128 5.04 -8.05 13.49
C VAL A 128 4.16 -9.29 13.33
N PRO A 129 2.99 -9.36 13.99
CA PRO A 129 2.06 -10.44 13.73
C PRO A 129 1.40 -10.27 12.34
N PRO A 130 0.83 -11.33 11.75
CA PRO A 130 -0.08 -11.18 10.62
C PRO A 130 -1.28 -10.28 10.97
N PRO A 131 -1.77 -9.43 10.06
CA PRO A 131 -3.01 -8.70 10.26
C PRO A 131 -4.20 -9.65 10.46
N ALA A 132 -5.19 -9.19 11.23
CA ALA A 132 -6.37 -9.98 11.51
C ALA A 132 -7.20 -10.23 10.24
N GLY A 133 -7.66 -11.47 10.04
CA GLY A 133 -8.59 -11.82 8.95
C GLY A 133 -7.98 -11.83 7.54
N VAL A 134 -6.66 -11.70 7.38
CA VAL A 134 -6.00 -11.67 6.06
C VAL A 134 -6.39 -12.85 5.17
N PRO A 135 -6.36 -14.13 5.62
CA PRO A 135 -6.68 -15.26 4.75
C PRO A 135 -8.07 -15.15 4.10
N ASP A 136 -9.04 -14.58 4.82
CA ASP A 136 -10.42 -14.42 4.34
C ASP A 136 -10.58 -13.24 3.37
N LYS A 137 -9.57 -12.36 3.27
CA LYS A 137 -9.61 -11.12 2.47
C LYS A 137 -8.72 -11.16 1.23
N LEU A 138 -7.77 -12.10 1.14
CA LEU A 138 -6.80 -12.14 0.03
C LEU A 138 -7.48 -12.27 -1.34
N GLY A 139 -8.51 -13.11 -1.46
CA GLY A 139 -9.24 -13.29 -2.72
C GLY A 139 -9.87 -12.00 -3.22
N ASP A 140 -10.53 -11.25 -2.33
CA ASP A 140 -11.16 -9.97 -2.65
C ASP A 140 -10.13 -8.89 -3.00
N ILE A 141 -9.03 -8.81 -2.22
CA ILE A 141 -7.92 -7.90 -2.47
C ILE A 141 -7.31 -8.17 -3.84
N ARG A 142 -7.00 -9.44 -4.15
CA ARG A 142 -6.43 -9.83 -5.44
C ARG A 142 -7.36 -9.47 -6.58
N ALA A 143 -8.65 -9.80 -6.50
CA ALA A 143 -9.59 -9.53 -7.58
C ALA A 143 -9.71 -8.02 -7.87
N ALA A 144 -9.77 -7.18 -6.83
CA ALA A 144 -9.82 -5.73 -6.99
C ALA A 144 -8.52 -5.15 -7.55
N LEU A 145 -7.38 -5.65 -7.07
CA LEU A 145 -6.06 -5.26 -7.54
C LEU A 145 -5.86 -5.65 -9.02
N ASP A 146 -6.17 -6.90 -9.40
CA ASP A 146 -6.01 -7.41 -10.77
C ASP A 146 -6.81 -6.58 -11.79
N ALA A 147 -8.02 -6.15 -11.42
CA ALA A 147 -8.82 -5.25 -12.24
C ALA A 147 -8.09 -3.91 -12.48
N PHE A 148 -7.57 -3.28 -11.43
CA PHE A 148 -6.80 -2.04 -11.55
C PHE A 148 -5.50 -2.23 -12.33
N LEU A 149 -4.77 -3.33 -12.11
CA LEU A 149 -3.53 -3.61 -12.82
C LEU A 149 -3.77 -3.86 -14.31
N SER A 150 -4.91 -4.45 -14.67
CA SER A 150 -5.34 -4.59 -16.06
C SER A 150 -5.55 -3.22 -16.70
N ASP A 151 -6.34 -2.35 -16.08
CA ASP A 151 -6.57 -0.98 -16.58
C ASP A 151 -5.25 -0.20 -16.69
N TRP A 152 -4.41 -0.28 -15.67
CA TRP A 152 -3.12 0.41 -15.63
C TRP A 152 -2.17 -0.03 -16.74
N ARG A 153 -2.21 -1.31 -17.13
CA ARG A 153 -1.39 -1.83 -18.21
C ARG A 153 -1.71 -1.12 -19.52
N ASP A 154 -2.99 -0.91 -19.78
CA ASP A 154 -3.51 -0.41 -21.06
C ASP A 154 -3.53 1.12 -21.16
N VAL A 155 -3.51 1.85 -20.03
CA VAL A 155 -3.49 3.31 -20.08
C VAL A 155 -2.18 3.86 -20.64
N ALA A 156 -2.28 4.93 -21.43
CA ALA A 156 -1.13 5.63 -21.99
C ALA A 156 -0.30 6.34 -20.91
N VAL A 157 0.97 6.64 -21.20
CA VAL A 157 1.75 7.59 -20.40
C VAL A 157 1.00 8.93 -20.34
N ASN A 158 1.03 9.57 -19.17
CA ASN A 158 0.28 10.76 -18.77
C ASN A 158 -1.23 10.55 -18.56
N ALA A 159 -1.76 9.34 -18.72
CA ALA A 159 -3.11 9.02 -18.28
C ALA A 159 -3.17 8.88 -16.76
N THR A 160 -4.34 9.17 -16.19
CA THR A 160 -4.59 9.14 -14.76
C THR A 160 -5.69 8.13 -14.43
N LEU A 161 -5.42 7.25 -13.47
CA LEU A 161 -6.46 6.45 -12.81
C LEU A 161 -6.73 7.02 -11.42
N GLU A 162 -7.99 6.95 -11.01
CA GLU A 162 -8.45 7.54 -9.75
C GLU A 162 -8.94 6.47 -8.80
N LEU A 163 -8.57 6.64 -7.54
CA LEU A 163 -8.94 5.78 -6.43
C LEU A 163 -9.58 6.64 -5.35
N GLU A 164 -10.60 6.09 -4.70
CA GLU A 164 -11.31 6.75 -3.62
C GLU A 164 -11.06 6.00 -2.31
N TRP A 165 -10.35 6.66 -1.41
CA TRP A 165 -10.12 6.16 -0.06
C TRP A 165 -11.32 6.52 0.81
N PRO A 166 -11.96 5.53 1.46
CA PRO A 166 -13.13 5.78 2.29
C PRO A 166 -12.77 6.74 3.42
N GLU A 167 -13.66 7.68 3.71
CA GLU A 167 -13.52 8.48 4.91
C GLU A 167 -13.76 7.59 6.13
N ALA A 168 -12.98 7.79 7.20
CA ALA A 168 -13.29 7.14 8.46
C ALA A 168 -14.68 7.62 8.90
N GLU A 169 -15.60 6.70 9.19
CA GLU A 169 -16.87 7.05 9.81
C GLU A 169 -16.59 7.69 11.18
N GLY A 170 -16.60 9.02 11.24
CA GLY A 170 -16.55 9.76 12.49
C GLY A 170 -15.50 10.87 12.56
N ASP A 171 -15.73 11.96 11.84
CA ASP A 171 -15.48 13.29 12.39
C ASP A 171 -16.38 14.35 11.74
N GLN A 172 -17.69 14.14 11.87
CA GLN A 172 -18.65 15.23 11.86
C GLN A 172 -19.01 15.54 13.31
N ARG A 173 -18.22 16.38 13.98
CA ARG A 173 -18.63 17.05 15.21
C ARG A 173 -18.21 18.51 15.21
#